data_AF-A0ABD4XW44-F1
#
_entry.id   AF-A0ABD4XW44-F1
#
_cell.length_a   1.000
_cell.length_b   1.000
_cell.length_c   1.000
_cell.angle_alpha   90.00
_cell.angle_beta   90.00
_cell.angle_gamma   90.00
#
_symmetry.space_group_name_H-M   'P 1'
#
loop_
_entity.id
_entity.type
_entity.pdbx_description
1 polymer ?
#
loop_
_entity_poly.entity_id
_entity_poly.type
_entity_poly.pdbx_seq_one_letter_code
_entity_poly.pdbx_strand_id
1 'polypeptide(L)' 'MTTPDNITKEGVEVKPGQVWKDLDKRSYGRQCKVITVEDGKAKMQHYARGQLGSKTTVSIRRMYKHSTGWELVSE' A
#
# COMPACT_ATOMS: atom_id res chain seq x y z
N MET A 1 -2.75 -22.81 10.56
CA MET A 1 -3.24 -22.06 9.39
C MET A 1 -2.44 -20.77 9.35
N THR A 2 -1.52 -20.63 8.41
CA THR A 2 -0.86 -19.35 8.14
C THR A 2 -1.93 -18.42 7.59
N THR A 3 -2.30 -17.38 8.35
CA THR A 3 -3.09 -16.28 7.80
C THR A 3 -2.35 -15.78 6.57
N PRO A 4 -3.01 -15.53 5.42
CA PRO A 4 -2.31 -15.00 4.28
C PRO A 4 -1.72 -13.65 4.67
N ASP A 5 -0.39 -13.57 4.68
CA ASP A 5 0.31 -12.37 5.14
C ASP A 5 0.09 -11.18 4.20
N ASN A 6 -0.53 -11.40 3.05
CA ASN A 6 -0.89 -10.39 2.06
C ASN A 6 -2.35 -9.91 2.09
N ILE A 7 -3.16 -10.29 3.09
CA ILE A 7 -4.55 -9.82 3.23
C ILE A 7 -4.62 -8.66 4.24
N THR A 8 -5.24 -7.56 3.85
CA THR A 8 -5.47 -6.39 4.72
C THR A 8 -6.55 -6.70 5.76
N LYS A 9 -6.74 -5.82 6.76
CA LYS A 9 -7.82 -5.96 7.75
C LYS A 9 -9.23 -5.91 7.14
N GLU A 10 -9.35 -5.35 5.94
CA GLU A 10 -10.62 -5.23 5.20
C GLU A 10 -10.83 -6.40 4.23
N GLY A 11 -9.94 -7.40 4.23
CA GLY A 11 -10.06 -8.57 3.34
C GLY A 11 -9.54 -8.34 1.92
N VAL A 12 -8.86 -7.22 1.66
CA VAL A 12 -8.27 -6.93 0.35
C VAL A 12 -6.95 -7.69 0.21
N GLU A 13 -6.76 -8.37 -0.91
CA GLU A 13 -5.49 -9.02 -1.23
C GLU A 13 -4.52 -8.01 -1.85
N VAL A 14 -3.35 -7.83 -1.22
CA VAL A 14 -2.30 -6.92 -1.71
C VAL A 14 -1.43 -7.63 -2.74
N LYS A 15 -1.30 -7.03 -3.93
CA LYS A 15 -0.58 -7.59 -5.09
C LYS A 15 0.33 -6.54 -5.75
N PRO A 16 1.45 -6.96 -6.36
CA PRO A 16 2.24 -6.10 -7.25
C PRO A 16 1.38 -5.47 -8.34
N GLY A 17 1.62 -4.20 -8.65
CA GLY A 17 0.85 -3.45 -9.65
C GLY A 17 -0.15 -2.46 -9.04
N GLN A 18 -0.75 -2.80 -7.90
CA GLN A 18 -1.77 -1.99 -7.25
C GLN A 18 -1.24 -0.61 -6.82
N VAL A 19 -2.09 0.42 -6.93
CA VAL A 19 -1.79 1.78 -6.47
C VAL A 19 -2.64 2.10 -5.24
N TRP A 20 -1.95 2.53 -4.18
CA TRP A 20 -2.55 2.87 -2.90
C TRP A 20 -2.28 4.32 -2.54
N LYS A 21 -3.31 5.02 -2.08
CA LYS A 21 -3.25 6.38 -1.57
C LYS A 21 -3.00 6.37 -0.07
N ASP A 22 -2.06 7.18 0.37
CA ASP A 22 -1.82 7.43 1.77
C ASP A 22 -2.86 8.40 2.33
N LEU A 23 -3.48 8.03 3.45
CA LEU A 23 -4.47 8.84 4.14
C LEU A 23 -3.86 9.72 5.24
N ASP A 24 -2.55 9.59 5.52
CA ASP A 24 -1.86 10.49 6.46
C ASP A 24 -1.86 11.94 5.93
N LYS A 25 -2.54 12.82 6.67
CA LYS A 25 -2.67 14.24 6.33
C LYS A 25 -1.33 14.96 6.21
N ARG A 26 -0.26 14.46 6.85
CA ARG A 26 1.11 15.02 6.74
C ARG A 26 1.78 14.69 5.40
N SER A 27 1.26 13.67 4.69
CA SER A 27 1.75 13.20 3.39
C SER A 27 0.71 13.43 2.30
N TYR A 28 0.00 14.56 2.36
CA TYR A 28 -1.15 14.84 1.50
C TYR A 28 -0.87 14.57 0.02
N GLY A 29 -1.74 13.79 -0.63
CA GLY A 29 -1.65 13.47 -2.05
C GLY A 29 -0.66 12.37 -2.41
N ARG A 30 0.02 11.77 -1.43
CA ARG A 30 0.95 10.65 -1.67
C ARG A 30 0.19 9.42 -2.18
N GLN A 31 0.62 8.89 -3.32
CA GLN A 31 0.22 7.59 -3.84
C GLN A 31 1.45 6.72 -4.04
N CYS A 32 1.32 5.42 -3.83
CA CYS A 32 2.40 4.47 -3.97
C CYS A 32 1.93 3.23 -4.73
N LYS A 33 2.74 2.76 -5.68
CA LYS A 33 2.52 1.52 -6.41
C LYS A 33 3.22 0.36 -5.70
N VAL A 34 2.53 -0.75 -5.50
CA VAL A 34 3.13 -1.99 -4.97
C VAL A 34 4.07 -2.58 -6.02
N ILE A 35 5.31 -2.84 -5.62
CA ILE A 35 6.33 -3.46 -6.46
C ILE A 35 6.45 -4.94 -6.12
N THR A 36 6.55 -5.28 -4.84
CA THR A 36 6.56 -6.67 -4.36
C THR A 36 5.86 -6.78 -3.00
N VAL A 37 5.47 -8.00 -2.65
CA VAL A 37 4.91 -8.34 -1.34
C VAL A 37 5.72 -9.48 -0.75
N GLU A 38 6.25 -9.29 0.45
CA GLU A 38 7.05 -10.29 1.19
C GLU A 38 6.87 -10.09 2.69
N ASP A 39 6.84 -11.18 3.46
CA ASP A 39 6.84 -11.17 4.94
C ASP A 39 5.81 -10.22 5.59
N GLY A 40 4.59 -10.20 5.05
CA GLY A 40 3.51 -9.33 5.54
C GLY A 40 3.71 -7.83 5.28
N LYS A 41 4.59 -7.49 4.34
CA LYS A 41 4.95 -6.13 3.95
C LYS A 41 4.83 -5.95 2.45
N ALA A 42 4.33 -4.78 2.05
CA ALA A 42 4.37 -4.30 0.68
C ALA A 42 5.60 -3.41 0.51
N LYS A 43 6.47 -3.75 -0.44
CA LYS A 43 7.48 -2.83 -0.97
C LYS A 43 6.79 -1.98 -2.02
N MET A 44 6.72 -0.69 -1.78
CA MET A 44 5.99 0.25 -2.61
C MET A 44 6.92 1.34 -3.12
N GLN A 45 6.55 1.96 -4.21
CA GLN A 45 7.28 3.09 -4.78
C GLN A 45 6.32 4.25 -4.96
N HIS A 46 6.76 5.45 -4.57
CA HIS A 46 5.99 6.67 -4.78
C HIS A 46 5.60 6.77 -6.25
N TYR A 47 4.31 7.02 -6.50
CA TYR A 47 3.72 7.07 -7.82
C TYR A 47 2.99 8.40 -7.94
N ALA A 48 3.56 9.33 -8.70
CA ALA A 48 2.95 10.63 -8.94
C ALA A 48 3.11 11.00 -10.42
N ARG A 49 2.00 11.36 -11.08
CA ARG A 49 1.99 11.81 -12.48
C ARG A 49 2.70 10.83 -13.45
N GLY A 50 2.53 9.52 -13.23
CA GLY A 50 3.16 8.48 -14.05
C GLY A 50 4.66 8.26 -13.78
N GLN A 51 5.25 8.99 -12.83
CA GLN A 51 6.66 8.82 -12.45
C GLN A 51 6.81 8.02 -11.15
N LEU A 52 7.80 7.14 -11.16
CA LEU A 52 8.21 6.34 -10.01
C LEU A 52 9.30 7.07 -9.23
N GLY A 53 9.05 7.32 -7.94
CA GLY A 53 9.94 8.06 -7.05
C GLY A 53 10.61 7.18 -6.00
N SER A 54 10.68 7.70 -4.76
CA SER A 54 11.28 7.01 -3.62
C SER A 54 10.57 5.69 -3.27
N LYS A 55 11.32 4.75 -2.69
CA LYS A 55 10.79 3.46 -2.21
C LYS A 55 10.36 3.58 -0.75
N THR A 56 9.33 2.85 -0.38
CA THR A 56 8.84 2.72 0.99
C THR A 56 8.39 1.29 1.27
N THR A 57 8.34 0.90 2.53
CA THR A 57 7.86 -0.42 2.95
C THR A 57 6.72 -0.23 3.94
N VAL A 58 5.58 -0.85 3.66
CA VAL A 58 4.36 -0.70 4.45
C VAL A 58 3.91 -2.07 4.95
N SER A 59 3.56 -2.17 6.22
CA SER A 59 2.92 -3.39 6.74
C SER A 59 1.52 -3.53 6.16
N ILE A 60 1.19 -4.70 5.64
CA ILE A 60 -0.12 -4.98 5.01
C ILE A 60 -1.28 -4.81 5.99
N ARG A 61 -1.02 -5.05 7.28
CA ARG A 61 -1.97 -4.75 8.37
C ARG A 61 -2.33 -3.28 8.52
N ARG A 62 -1.57 -2.33 7.93
CA ARG A 62 -1.86 -0.89 7.89
C ARG A 62 -2.54 -0.45 6.60
N MET A 63 -2.64 -1.34 5.61
CA MET A 63 -3.19 -1.04 4.29
C MET A 63 -4.72 -1.13 4.28
N TYR A 64 -5.37 -0.34 5.14
CA TYR A 64 -6.82 -0.25 5.25
C TYR A 64 -7.24 1.17 5.59
N LYS A 65 -8.53 1.52 5.46
CA LYS A 65 -8.99 2.90 5.63
C LYS A 65 -9.01 3.29 7.11
N HIS A 66 -8.05 4.14 7.50
CA HIS A 66 -8.07 4.86 8.77
C HIS A 66 -7.22 6.15 8.67
N SER A 67 -7.13 6.93 9.75
CA SER A 67 -6.51 8.28 9.77
C SER A 67 -5.05 8.38 9.28
N THR A 68 -4.29 7.29 9.28
CA THR A 68 -2.91 7.18 8.76
C THR A 68 -2.73 5.87 7.97
N GLY A 69 -3.85 5.37 7.45
CA GLY A 69 -3.94 4.13 6.70
C GLY A 69 -3.76 4.35 5.21
N TRP A 70 -4.22 3.38 4.43
CA TRP A 70 -4.11 3.41 2.98
C TRP A 70 -5.43 3.02 2.33
N GLU A 71 -5.68 3.60 1.16
CA GLU A 71 -6.86 3.33 0.33
C GLU A 71 -6.41 2.82 -1.03
N LEU A 72 -6.94 1.67 -1.47
CA LEU A 72 -6.72 1.15 -2.82
C LEU A 72 -7.39 2.08 -3.84
N VAL A 73 -6.64 2.50 -4.86
CA VAL A 73 -7.10 3.43 -5.91
C VAL A 73 -7.14 2.77 -7.28
N SER A 74 -6.24 1.83 -7.56
CA SER A 74 -6.16 1.10 -8.82
C SER A 74 -5.59 -0.30 -8.58
N GLU A 75 -6.10 -1.28 -9.33
CA GLU A 75 -5.53 -2.62 -9.44
C GLU A 75 -4.62 -2.75 -10.67
#